data_AF-A0A2X4WT39-F1
#
_entry.id   AF-A0A2X4WT39-F1
#
_cell.length_a   1.000
_cell.length_b   1.000
_cell.length_c   1.000
_cell.angle_alpha   90.00
_cell.angle_beta   90.00
_cell.angle_gamma   90.00
#
_symmetry.space_group_name_H-M   'P 1'
#
loop_
_entity.id
_entity.type
_entity.pdbx_description
1 polymer ?
#
loop_
_entity_poly.entity_id
_entity_poly.type
_entity_poly.pdbx_seq_one_letter_code
_entity_poly.pdbx_strand_id
1 'polypeptide(L)'
;MIYHIIKSLQIYKDVEEYFQTGMIALWDAQQRFDPNKGAIFSTYAFSYIKGRIMTDLKNSRKLEDRNVYPEESYWEMEVDNGEQRLQLANLLFYCTDLTEKQKQWVIYTFYYGMTIQEIAKHERVSPSAVKKWRVGAIPKLKKNILLAQC
;
A
#
# COMPACT_ATOMS: atom_id res chain seq x y z
N MET A 1 23.01 4.16 -33.14
CA MET A 1 23.36 5.29 -32.25
C MET A 1 22.89 5.07 -30.81
N ILE A 2 21.58 4.93 -30.54
CA ILE A 2 21.04 4.78 -29.16
C ILE A 2 21.60 3.55 -28.44
N TYR A 3 21.56 2.35 -29.05
CA TYR A 3 22.17 1.14 -28.45
C TYR A 3 23.65 1.30 -28.12
N HIS A 4 24.40 2.07 -28.93
CA HIS A 4 25.80 2.35 -28.65
C HIS A 4 25.96 3.25 -27.42
N ILE A 5 25.09 4.24 -27.24
CA ILE A 5 25.05 5.09 -26.05
C ILE A 5 24.71 4.26 -24.81
N ILE A 6 23.67 3.42 -24.87
CA ILE A 6 23.26 2.51 -23.78
C ILE A 6 24.44 1.62 -23.36
N LYS A 7 25.12 0.99 -24.33
CA LYS A 7 26.31 0.17 -24.06
C LYS A 7 27.45 1.01 -23.47
N SER A 8 27.68 2.23 -23.96
CA SER A 8 28.73 3.12 -23.42
C SER A 8 28.47 3.57 -21.99
N LEU A 9 27.19 3.64 -21.57
CA LEU A 9 26.76 3.97 -20.22
C LEU A 9 26.67 2.75 -19.30
N GLN A 10 27.03 1.55 -19.80
CA GLN A 10 26.98 0.28 -19.06
C GLN A 10 25.59 -0.03 -18.48
N ILE A 11 24.54 0.33 -19.21
CA ILE A 11 23.16 0.04 -18.83
C ILE A 11 22.84 -1.41 -19.21
N TYR A 12 22.59 -2.25 -18.21
CA TYR A 12 22.22 -3.66 -18.38
C TYR A 12 20.81 -4.00 -17.87
N LYS A 13 20.25 -3.16 -16.98
CA LYS A 13 18.87 -3.24 -16.48
C LYS A 13 17.99 -2.27 -17.27
N ASP A 14 16.72 -2.63 -17.47
CA ASP A 14 15.69 -1.78 -18.11
C ASP A 14 16.11 -1.24 -19.49
N VAL A 15 16.87 -2.02 -20.26
CA VAL A 15 17.46 -1.61 -21.54
C VAL A 15 16.42 -1.08 -22.52
N GLU A 16 15.23 -1.68 -22.56
CA GLU A 16 14.13 -1.26 -23.42
C GLU A 16 13.59 0.12 -23.03
N GLU A 17 13.51 0.42 -21.73
CA GLU A 17 13.06 1.73 -21.22
C GLU A 17 14.03 2.83 -21.64
N TYR A 18 15.34 2.64 -21.41
CA TYR A 18 16.35 3.60 -21.83
C TYR A 18 16.46 3.74 -23.35
N PHE A 19 16.12 2.68 -24.11
CA PHE A 19 16.02 2.76 -25.56
C PHE A 19 14.86 3.67 -25.99
N GLN A 20 13.69 3.55 -25.36
CA GLN A 20 12.55 4.44 -25.58
C GLN A 20 12.89 5.90 -25.21
N THR A 21 13.50 6.13 -24.04
CA THR A 21 14.00 7.45 -23.64
C THR A 21 14.94 8.03 -24.69
N GLY A 22 15.82 7.19 -25.26
CA GLY A 22 16.70 7.58 -26.35
C GLY A 22 15.97 7.94 -27.66
N MET A 23 14.90 7.23 -28.01
CA MET A 23 14.09 7.53 -29.19
C MET A 23 13.34 8.86 -29.05
N ILE A 24 12.74 9.10 -27.88
CA ILE A 24 12.07 10.37 -27.57
C ILE A 24 13.10 11.51 -27.63
N ALA A 25 14.28 11.31 -27.06
CA ALA A 25 15.36 12.30 -27.10
C ALA A 25 15.84 12.59 -28.52
N LEU A 26 15.87 11.59 -29.41
CA LEU A 26 16.22 11.78 -30.81
C LEU A 26 15.18 12.64 -31.53
N TRP A 27 13.89 12.37 -31.30
CA TRP A 27 12.80 13.18 -31.84
C TRP A 27 12.86 14.63 -31.33
N ASP A 28 13.08 14.82 -30.03
CA ASP A 28 13.29 16.15 -29.43
C ASP A 28 14.50 16.87 -30.04
N ALA A 29 15.61 16.15 -30.25
CA ALA A 29 16.80 16.70 -30.86
C ALA A 29 16.53 17.19 -32.29
N GLN A 30 15.77 16.42 -33.08
CA GLN A 30 15.39 16.82 -34.43
C GLN A 30 14.59 18.13 -34.45
N GLN A 31 13.65 18.31 -33.51
CA GLN A 31 12.85 19.54 -33.44
C GLN A 31 13.65 20.77 -33.00
N ARG A 32 14.72 20.58 -32.22
CA ARG A 32 15.52 21.67 -31.63
C ARG A 32 16.81 21.97 -32.40
N PHE A 33 17.14 21.17 -33.40
CA PHE A 33 18.37 21.31 -34.17
C PHE A 33 18.33 22.56 -35.06
N ASP A 34 19.41 23.33 -35.03
CA ASP A 34 19.60 24.52 -35.87
C ASP A 34 20.86 24.33 -36.73
N PRO A 35 20.71 24.11 -38.05
CA PRO A 35 21.84 23.95 -38.97
C PRO A 35 22.79 25.15 -38.99
N ASN A 36 22.32 26.35 -38.64
CA ASN A 36 23.12 27.57 -38.69
C ASN A 36 24.17 27.66 -37.57
N LYS A 37 24.08 26.78 -36.56
CA LYS A 37 25.03 26.72 -35.44
C LYS A 37 26.29 25.91 -35.75
N GLY A 38 26.45 25.41 -36.98
CA GLY A 38 27.68 24.76 -37.45
C GLY A 38 27.92 23.34 -36.94
N ALA A 39 27.00 22.75 -36.18
CA ALA A 39 27.10 21.37 -35.72
C ALA A 39 26.44 20.39 -36.71
N ILE A 40 27.05 19.22 -36.93
CA ILE A 40 26.41 18.13 -37.66
C ILE A 40 25.31 17.53 -36.77
N PHE A 41 24.13 17.27 -37.33
CA PHE A 41 22.98 16.74 -36.58
C PHE A 41 23.33 15.47 -35.79
N SER A 42 24.11 14.54 -36.35
CA SER A 42 24.50 13.30 -35.67
C SER A 42 25.28 13.55 -34.38
N THR A 43 26.22 14.52 -34.39
CA THR A 43 26.99 14.92 -33.21
C THR A 43 26.10 15.59 -32.17
N TYR A 44 25.21 16.49 -32.60
CA TYR A 44 24.25 17.15 -31.72
C TYR A 44 23.29 16.14 -31.07
N ALA A 45 22.68 15.28 -31.88
CA ALA A 45 21.74 14.26 -31.43
C ALA A 45 22.41 13.25 -30.48
N PHE A 46 23.65 12.84 -30.76
CA PHE A 46 24.41 11.95 -29.87
C PHE A 46 24.54 12.55 -28.46
N SER A 47 24.98 13.81 -28.36
CA SER A 47 25.12 14.51 -27.08
C SER A 47 23.78 14.71 -26.39
N TYR A 48 22.73 15.06 -27.14
CA TYR A 48 21.38 15.27 -26.61
C TYR A 48 20.78 13.99 -26.03
N ILE A 49 20.82 12.89 -26.79
CA ILE A 49 20.34 11.56 -26.35
C ILE A 49 21.10 11.10 -25.10
N LYS A 50 22.43 11.18 -25.13
CA LYS A 50 23.26 10.77 -23.99
C LYS A 50 22.92 11.57 -22.74
N GLY A 51 22.72 12.88 -22.86
CA GLY A 51 22.30 13.74 -21.76
C GLY A 51 20.92 13.38 -21.18
N ARG A 52 19.96 13.06 -22.06
CA ARG A 52 18.61 12.64 -21.64
C ARG A 52 18.66 11.31 -20.87
N ILE A 53 19.31 10.29 -21.43
CA ILE A 53 19.45 8.96 -20.79
C ILE A 53 20.18 9.07 -19.44
N MET A 54 21.22 9.92 -19.35
CA MET A 54 21.95 10.13 -18.09
C MET A 54 21.09 10.80 -17.01
N THR A 55 20.21 11.73 -17.41
CA THR A 55 19.26 12.37 -16.50
C THR A 55 18.25 11.35 -15.96
N ASP A 56 17.77 10.49 -16.85
CA ASP A 56 16.81 9.42 -16.51
C ASP A 56 17.42 8.42 -15.53
N LEU A 57 18.63 7.93 -15.80
CA LEU A 57 19.41 7.08 -14.89
C LEU A 57 19.53 7.68 -13.48
N LYS A 58 19.79 8.99 -13.39
CA LYS A 58 19.91 9.69 -12.09
C LYS A 58 18.57 9.72 -11.34
N ASN A 59 17.47 9.89 -12.05
CA ASN A 59 16.13 9.89 -11.45
C ASN A 59 15.73 8.48 -11.00
N SER A 60 15.99 7.45 -11.81
CA SER A 60 15.69 6.05 -11.46
C SER A 60 16.46 5.61 -10.23
N ARG A 61 17.76 5.90 -10.12
CA ARG A 61 18.54 5.62 -8.91
C ARG A 61 17.96 6.29 -7.65
N LYS A 62 17.52 7.54 -7.77
CA LYS A 62 16.91 8.26 -6.65
C LYS A 62 15.57 7.66 -6.22
N LEU A 63 14.83 7.05 -7.15
CA LEU A 63 13.59 6.33 -6.84
C LEU A 63 13.90 5.00 -6.14
N GLU A 64 14.89 4.24 -6.62
CA GLU A 64 15.34 3.01 -5.97
C GLU A 64 15.85 3.27 -4.54
N ASP A 65 16.60 4.35 -4.31
CA ASP A 65 17.06 4.72 -2.97
C ASP A 65 15.91 5.12 -2.02
N ARG A 66 14.80 5.62 -2.56
CA ARG A 66 13.63 6.09 -1.77
C ARG A 66 12.60 5.00 -1.53
N ASN A 67 12.51 4.03 -2.42
CA ASN A 67 11.50 2.98 -2.39
C ASN A 67 12.17 1.65 -2.05
N VAL A 68 11.94 1.17 -0.83
CA VAL A 68 12.22 -0.24 -0.50
C VAL A 68 11.01 -1.05 -0.95
N TYR A 69 11.19 -1.85 -1.99
CA TYR A 69 10.22 -2.88 -2.35
C TYR A 69 10.52 -4.12 -1.50
N PRO A 70 9.62 -4.53 -0.61
CA PRO A 70 9.79 -5.77 0.12
C PRO A 70 9.82 -6.94 -0.88
N GLU A 71 10.61 -7.98 -0.56
CA GLU A 71 10.52 -9.24 -1.30
C GLU A 71 9.11 -9.83 -1.18
N GLU A 72 8.72 -10.67 -2.13
CA GLU A 72 7.38 -11.28 -2.16
C GLU A 72 7.07 -12.07 -0.87
N SER A 73 8.10 -12.69 -0.29
CA SER A 73 8.08 -13.38 1.02
C SER A 73 7.66 -12.48 2.20
N TYR A 74 7.80 -11.16 2.08
CA TYR A 74 7.33 -10.20 3.08
C TYR A 74 5.81 -10.25 3.26
N TRP A 75 5.07 -10.47 2.17
CA TRP A 75 3.61 -10.56 2.20
C TRP A 75 3.10 -11.89 2.76
N GLU A 76 3.96 -12.91 2.76
CA GLU A 76 3.67 -14.24 3.30
C GLU A 76 3.98 -14.35 4.81
N MET A 77 4.57 -13.31 5.42
CA MET A 77 4.79 -13.29 6.86
C MET A 77 3.45 -13.15 7.59
N GLU A 78 3.04 -14.21 8.30
CA GLU A 78 1.98 -14.16 9.29
C GLU A 78 2.38 -13.16 10.38
N VAL A 79 1.55 -12.13 10.57
CA VAL A 79 1.71 -11.19 11.69
C VAL A 79 1.43 -11.96 12.97
N ASP A 80 2.37 -11.94 13.93
CA ASP A 80 2.17 -12.58 15.24
C ASP A 80 0.90 -12.04 15.90
N ASN A 81 -0.10 -12.92 16.08
CA ASN A 81 -1.42 -12.59 16.62
C ASN A 81 -1.41 -12.21 18.12
N GLY A 82 -0.23 -11.98 18.71
CA GLY A 82 -0.06 -11.49 20.07
C GLY A 82 -0.83 -10.20 20.35
N GLU A 83 -0.95 -9.31 19.36
CA GLU A 83 -1.77 -8.10 19.44
C GLU A 83 -3.27 -8.39 19.55
N GLN A 84 -3.84 -9.37 18.82
CA GLN A 84 -5.27 -9.71 18.94
C GLN A 84 -5.66 -10.21 20.34
N ARG A 85 -4.76 -10.92 21.04
CA ARG A 85 -5.02 -11.40 22.42
C ARG A 85 -5.16 -10.24 23.41
N LEU A 86 -4.32 -9.21 23.27
CA LEU A 86 -4.42 -7.98 24.06
C LEU A 86 -5.67 -7.18 23.68
N GLN A 87 -6.06 -7.17 22.40
CA GLN A 87 -7.30 -6.53 21.94
C GLN A 87 -8.55 -7.15 22.57
N LEU A 88 -8.62 -8.48 22.70
CA LEU A 88 -9.72 -9.15 23.41
C LEU A 88 -9.77 -8.77 24.89
N ALA A 89 -8.64 -8.83 25.59
CA ALA A 89 -8.58 -8.48 27.01
C ALA A 89 -9.04 -7.04 27.24
N ASN A 90 -8.60 -6.11 26.39
CA ASN A 90 -9.01 -4.70 26.42
C ASN A 90 -10.52 -4.54 26.16
N LEU A 91 -11.08 -5.27 25.19
CA LEU A 91 -12.52 -5.24 24.91
C LEU A 91 -13.34 -5.77 26.09
N LEU A 92 -12.85 -6.84 26.74
CA LEU A 92 -13.52 -7.47 27.87
C LEU A 92 -13.52 -6.59 29.12
N PHE A 93 -12.53 -5.72 29.30
CA PHE A 93 -12.48 -4.76 30.40
C PHE A 93 -13.74 -3.87 30.46
N TYR A 94 -14.27 -3.46 29.31
CA TYR A 94 -15.49 -2.65 29.24
C TYR A 94 -16.78 -3.46 29.40
N CYS A 95 -16.70 -4.80 29.39
CA CYS A 95 -17.84 -5.70 29.38
C CYS A 95 -18.30 -6.17 30.78
N THR A 96 -17.84 -5.53 31.86
CA THR A 96 -18.10 -5.96 33.25
C THR A 96 -19.58 -6.10 33.62
N ASP A 97 -20.43 -5.18 33.16
CA ASP A 97 -21.86 -5.15 33.49
C ASP A 97 -22.77 -5.88 32.47
N LEU A 98 -22.17 -6.56 31.47
CA LEU A 98 -22.90 -7.21 30.39
C LEU A 98 -23.30 -8.63 30.79
N THR A 99 -24.47 -9.08 30.31
CA THR A 99 -24.84 -10.50 30.41
C THR A 99 -24.00 -11.33 29.44
N GLU A 100 -23.89 -12.64 29.67
CA GLU A 100 -23.13 -13.55 28.78
C GLU A 100 -23.52 -13.40 27.31
N LYS A 101 -24.83 -13.30 27.01
CA LYS A 101 -25.31 -13.08 25.64
C LYS A 101 -24.96 -11.70 25.06
N GLN A 102 -24.90 -10.67 25.90
CA GLN A 102 -24.44 -9.34 25.49
C GLN A 102 -22.94 -9.33 25.20
N LYS A 103 -22.15 -9.99 26.05
CA LYS A 103 -20.70 -10.16 25.88
C LYS A 103 -20.37 -10.98 24.63
N GLN A 104 -21.10 -12.07 24.38
CA GLN A 104 -20.99 -12.84 23.14
C GLN A 104 -21.25 -11.96 21.91
N TRP A 105 -22.30 -11.14 21.92
CA TRP A 105 -22.55 -10.21 20.82
C TRP A 105 -21.39 -9.24 20.58
N VAL A 106 -20.80 -8.69 21.65
CA VAL A 106 -19.63 -7.79 21.56
C VAL A 106 -18.44 -8.50 20.92
N ILE A 107 -18.11 -9.70 21.38
CA ILE A 107 -16.99 -10.49 20.84
C ILE A 107 -17.25 -10.82 19.36
N TYR A 108 -18.42 -11.37 19.01
CA TYR A 108 -18.70 -11.73 17.62
C TYR A 108 -18.69 -10.53 16.67
N THR A 109 -19.20 -9.39 17.11
CA THR A 109 -19.28 -8.19 16.26
C THR A 109 -17.94 -7.49 16.14
N PHE A 110 -17.25 -7.24 17.26
CA PHE A 110 -16.06 -6.38 17.29
C PHE A 110 -14.75 -7.14 17.16
N TYR A 111 -14.70 -8.41 17.58
CA TYR A 111 -13.50 -9.23 17.45
C TYR A 111 -13.54 -10.11 16.20
N TYR A 112 -14.65 -10.79 15.94
CA TYR A 112 -14.78 -11.68 14.78
C TYR A 112 -15.37 -11.02 13.53
N GLY A 113 -15.82 -9.75 13.61
CA GLY A 113 -16.37 -9.02 12.47
C GLY A 113 -17.68 -9.59 11.90
N MET A 114 -18.38 -10.44 12.65
CA MET A 114 -19.58 -11.13 12.16
C MET A 114 -20.78 -10.19 12.07
N THR A 115 -21.59 -10.38 11.04
CA THR A 115 -22.87 -9.71 10.88
C THR A 115 -23.94 -10.30 11.80
N ILE A 116 -25.02 -9.54 12.04
CA ILE A 116 -26.17 -9.99 12.85
C ILE A 116 -26.76 -11.31 12.33
N GLN A 117 -26.76 -11.53 11.01
CA GLN A 117 -27.28 -12.74 10.39
C GLN A 117 -26.35 -13.94 10.63
N GLU A 118 -25.04 -13.73 10.53
CA GLU A 118 -24.04 -14.77 10.78
C GLU A 118 -24.01 -15.17 12.24
N ILE A 119 -24.11 -14.20 13.17
CA ILE A 119 -24.24 -14.47 14.61
C ILE A 119 -25.50 -15.28 14.89
N ALA A 120 -26.63 -14.90 14.29
CA ALA A 120 -27.90 -15.60 14.46
C ALA A 120 -27.80 -17.06 13.98
N LYS A 121 -27.18 -17.28 12.83
CA LYS A 121 -26.94 -18.62 12.28
C LYS A 121 -25.96 -19.43 13.16
N HIS A 122 -24.89 -18.80 13.64
CA HIS A 122 -23.87 -19.43 14.48
C HIS A 122 -24.43 -19.86 15.84
N GLU A 123 -25.13 -18.95 16.53
CA GLU A 123 -25.75 -19.20 17.85
C GLU A 123 -27.09 -19.94 17.76
N ARG A 124 -27.58 -20.23 16.55
CA ARG A 124 -28.89 -20.86 16.29
C ARG A 124 -30.05 -20.10 16.95
N VAL A 125 -30.01 -18.77 16.88
CA VAL A 125 -31.05 -17.86 17.41
C VAL A 125 -31.66 -17.03 16.29
N SER A 126 -32.77 -16.35 16.57
CA SER A 126 -33.34 -15.41 15.60
C SER A 126 -32.49 -14.13 15.49
N PRO A 127 -32.43 -13.48 14.31
CA PRO A 127 -31.76 -12.18 14.15
C PRO A 127 -32.30 -11.11 15.11
N SER A 128 -33.58 -11.22 15.50
CA SER A 128 -34.22 -10.34 16.50
C SER A 128 -33.64 -10.52 17.90
N ALA A 129 -33.26 -11.75 18.29
CA ALA A 129 -32.58 -12.01 19.56
C ALA A 129 -31.19 -11.35 19.59
N VAL A 130 -30.41 -11.46 18.51
CA VAL A 130 -29.10 -10.81 18.39
C VAL A 130 -29.23 -9.29 18.43
N LYS A 131 -30.23 -8.71 17.76
CA LYS A 131 -30.56 -7.28 17.88
C LYS A 131 -30.89 -6.88 19.32
N LYS A 132 -31.62 -7.72 20.06
CA LYS A 132 -31.92 -7.49 21.48
C LYS A 132 -30.65 -7.49 22.35
N TRP A 133 -29.71 -8.39 22.08
CA TRP A 133 -28.41 -8.40 22.76
C TRP A 133 -27.63 -7.10 22.50
N ARG A 134 -27.56 -6.65 21.24
CA ARG A 134 -26.97 -5.35 20.86
C ARG A 134 -27.58 -4.19 21.63
N VAL A 135 -28.91 -4.06 21.59
CA VAL A 135 -29.63 -2.95 22.23
C VAL A 135 -29.40 -2.92 23.73
N GLY A 136 -29.32 -4.08 24.39
CA GLY A 136 -29.02 -4.16 25.82
C GLY A 136 -27.54 -3.92 26.16
N ALA A 137 -26.62 -4.24 25.25
CA ALA A 137 -25.18 -4.09 25.45
C ALA A 137 -24.69 -2.64 25.30
N ILE A 138 -25.14 -1.93 24.26
CA ILE A 138 -24.63 -0.58 23.91
C ILE A 138 -24.72 0.43 25.07
N PRO A 139 -25.85 0.59 25.78
CA PRO A 139 -25.95 1.57 26.87
C PRO A 139 -24.97 1.29 28.00
N LYS A 140 -24.77 0.00 28.33
CA LYS A 140 -23.84 -0.43 29.38
C LYS A 140 -22.39 -0.20 28.99
N LEU A 141 -22.02 -0.53 27.75
CA LEU A 141 -20.68 -0.25 27.24
C LEU A 141 -20.36 1.25 27.26
N LYS A 142 -21.30 2.10 26.84
CA LYS A 142 -21.12 3.56 26.89
C LYS A 142 -20.89 4.06 28.31
N LYS A 143 -21.66 3.57 29.28
CA LYS A 143 -21.47 3.90 30.70
C LYS A 143 -20.08 3.47 31.19
N ASN A 144 -19.66 2.25 30.86
CA ASN A 144 -18.40 1.70 31.34
C ASN A 144 -17.18 2.40 30.74
N ILE A 145 -17.26 2.84 29.47
CA ILE A 145 -16.22 3.65 28.85
C ILE A 145 -16.06 4.99 29.57
N LEU A 146 -17.17 5.65 29.94
CA LEU A 146 -17.13 6.92 30.68
C LEU A 146 -16.54 6.75 32.08
N LEU A 147 -16.81 5.63 32.75
CA LEU A 147 -16.27 5.34 34.09
C LEU A 147 -14.78 4.96 34.08
N ALA A 148 -14.28 4.41 32.98
CA ALA A 148 -12.89 4.01 32.82
C ALA A 148 -11.93 5.16 32.45
N GLN A 149 -12.46 6.37 32.25
CA GLN A 149 -11.69 7.58 31.90
C GLN A 149 -11.42 8.51 33.10
N CYS A 150 -11.89 8.15 34.30
CA CYS A 150 -11.64 8.84 35.57
C CYS A 150 -10.64 8.03 36.41
#